data_AF-A0A3M7TMV7-F1
#
_entry.id   AF-A0A3M7TMV7-F1
#
_cell.length_a   1.000
_cell.length_b   1.000
_cell.length_c   1.000
_cell.angle_alpha   90.00
_cell.angle_beta   90.00
_cell.angle_gamma   90.00
#
_symmetry.space_group_name_H-M   'P 1'
#
loop_
_entity.id
_entity.type
_entity.pdbx_description
1 polymer ?
#
loop_
_entity_poly.entity_id
_entity_poly.type
_entity_poly.pdbx_seq_one_letter_code
_entity_poly.pdbx_strand_id
1 'polypeptide(L)'
;MFKRKTKGIAALAMAGMLLVPGNALAHDHSDDGHDHGDGYSEYTPQVSTPASDLRTHLDHLLSEHYIITVAFMQKAFDGSEDAGEVGAALDENTAELTAAIESVYGEEGAQEFERIWQSHIDFFGDLTVATAEGDMEAREQAEMNLENYVEEFAAFLDAATEGGLPAEAGEENIAGHVEDVKSVFDAYADGEFEEAYHGIRHGIHHMFDIGEALSGAIVDQMPEEFDNTEVSTPAADLRAALNHLMAEHFAFAVLEMQKGYDGAEDFDFAGWALDENTSDLAAAMGSIYGDDGAAAFEPVWQSHIDFFGDMVVATAEGDMEAREQAEMDLDAYVVEFAGFLDEATEGRIPAEAGEENVSSHVADVTNTFDAYVDEDYSMTYDHFRHGYHHMFALGETLSGAFVDQFPEEFKAGDMPEEMPQTGMGGGAGSNTGMMLWITISALLAASAAVYFRKRAVQA
;
A
#
# COMPACT_ATOMS: atom_id res chain seq x y z
N MET A 1 41.15 1.04 -18.73
CA MET A 1 42.59 1.02 -18.34
C MET A 1 42.69 1.65 -16.96
N PHE A 2 43.13 0.87 -15.96
CA PHE A 2 43.16 1.19 -14.52
C PHE A 2 43.78 2.56 -14.16
N LYS A 3 43.19 3.25 -13.17
CA LYS A 3 43.93 3.83 -12.02
C LYS A 3 43.03 4.23 -10.83
N ARG A 4 43.12 3.40 -9.77
CA ARG A 4 43.04 3.72 -8.32
C ARG A 4 43.88 4.97 -7.98
N LYS A 5 43.67 5.81 -6.96
CA LYS A 5 43.14 5.76 -5.56
C LYS A 5 42.86 7.24 -5.18
N THR A 6 42.06 7.60 -4.17
CA THR A 6 42.48 7.66 -2.75
C THR A 6 41.25 7.87 -1.85
N LYS A 7 41.18 7.08 -0.78
CA LYS A 7 40.17 7.13 0.28
C LYS A 7 40.35 8.38 1.14
N GLY A 8 39.29 9.18 1.29
CA GLY A 8 39.11 10.14 2.38
C GLY A 8 38.22 9.49 3.43
N ILE A 9 38.70 9.45 4.68
CA ILE A 9 37.98 8.93 5.83
C ILE A 9 37.06 10.06 6.32
N ALA A 10 35.75 9.90 6.16
CA ALA A 10 34.75 10.59 6.94
C ALA A 10 33.99 9.50 7.71
N ALA A 11 34.12 9.54 9.03
CA ALA A 11 33.44 8.60 9.92
C ALA A 11 31.97 9.03 10.00
N LEU A 12 31.09 8.33 9.29
CA LEU A 12 29.66 8.30 9.59
C LEU A 12 29.47 7.40 10.81
N ALA A 13 29.04 8.00 11.91
CA ALA A 13 28.40 7.28 12.99
C ALA A 13 26.96 7.01 12.54
N MET A 14 26.74 5.85 11.92
CA MET A 14 25.41 5.28 11.70
C MET A 14 24.79 5.07 13.08
N ALA A 15 23.77 5.86 13.41
CA ALA A 15 22.92 5.62 14.56
C ALA A 15 22.17 4.31 14.28
N GLY A 16 22.38 3.31 15.11
CA GLY A 16 21.53 2.13 15.11
C GLY A 16 20.14 2.53 15.58
N MET A 17 19.17 2.53 14.68
CA MET A 17 17.77 2.35 15.03
C MET A 17 17.61 0.93 15.54
N LEU A 18 17.85 0.78 16.85
CA LEU A 18 17.23 -0.29 17.62
C LEU A 18 15.73 -0.04 17.55
N LEU A 19 15.01 -0.94 16.88
CA LEU A 19 13.59 -1.18 17.11
C LEU A 19 13.38 -1.31 18.62
N VAL A 20 12.93 -0.21 19.23
CA VAL A 20 12.31 -0.22 20.54
C VAL A 20 10.83 -0.31 20.23
N PRO A 21 10.12 -1.40 20.58
CA PRO A 21 8.67 -1.38 20.53
C PRO A 21 8.20 -0.22 21.42
N GLY A 22 7.53 0.75 20.81
CA GLY A 22 6.85 1.82 21.52
C GLY A 22 5.81 1.17 22.42
N ASN A 23 6.08 1.15 23.73
CA ASN A 23 5.04 0.87 24.72
C ASN A 23 4.06 2.04 24.70
N ALA A 24 3.05 1.97 23.83
CA ALA A 24 1.82 2.71 24.00
C ALA A 24 1.05 2.07 25.17
N LEU A 25 1.19 2.71 26.33
CA LEU A 25 0.26 2.71 27.49
C LEU A 25 -0.48 1.39 27.79
N ALA A 26 0.25 0.45 28.41
CA ALA A 26 -0.38 -0.59 29.22
C ALA A 26 -1.19 0.05 30.36
N HIS A 27 -2.52 -0.08 30.31
CA HIS A 27 -3.39 0.24 31.44
C HIS A 27 -3.12 -0.77 32.56
N ASP A 28 -2.55 -0.30 33.66
CA ASP A 28 -2.37 -1.05 34.91
C ASP A 28 -3.74 -1.31 35.54
N HIS A 29 -4.32 -2.48 35.26
CA HIS A 29 -5.43 -3.02 36.05
C HIS A 29 -4.90 -4.00 37.09
N SER A 30 -4.61 -3.45 38.27
CA SER A 30 -4.64 -4.23 39.51
C SER A 30 -6.09 -4.62 39.81
N ASP A 31 -6.43 -5.90 39.81
CA ASP A 31 -7.48 -6.38 40.71
C ASP A 31 -7.30 -7.84 41.15
N ASP A 32 -7.83 -8.06 42.34
CA ASP A 32 -7.57 -9.12 43.28
C ASP A 32 -8.01 -10.51 42.84
N GLY A 33 -7.23 -11.50 43.28
CA GLY A 33 -7.51 -12.89 43.04
C GLY A 33 -8.84 -13.36 43.64
N HIS A 34 -9.73 -13.83 42.77
CA HIS A 34 -10.73 -14.81 43.11
C HIS A 34 -10.82 -15.89 42.02
N ASP A 35 -10.08 -16.97 42.28
CA ASP A 35 -10.22 -18.30 41.68
C ASP A 35 -11.67 -18.81 41.83
N HIS A 36 -12.38 -18.99 40.71
CA HIS A 36 -13.38 -20.04 40.51
C HIS A 36 -13.73 -20.24 39.01
N GLY A 37 -13.27 -21.36 38.43
CA GLY A 37 -14.10 -22.25 37.59
C GLY A 37 -14.21 -21.97 36.08
N ASP A 38 -13.84 -22.99 35.29
CA ASP A 38 -14.16 -23.23 33.87
C ASP A 38 -13.51 -22.27 32.85
N GLY A 39 -12.18 -22.42 32.66
CA GLY A 39 -11.38 -21.65 31.72
C GLY A 39 -11.61 -22.01 30.26
N TYR A 40 -12.63 -21.39 29.65
CA TYR A 40 -12.48 -20.87 28.28
C TYR A 40 -11.95 -19.45 28.45
N SER A 41 -10.70 -19.22 28.05
CA SER A 41 -10.21 -17.84 27.86
C SER A 41 -11.15 -17.19 26.85
N GLU A 42 -11.88 -16.16 27.24
CA GLU A 42 -12.72 -15.40 26.32
C GLU A 42 -11.78 -14.77 25.29
N TYR A 43 -11.82 -15.25 24.05
CA TYR A 43 -10.99 -14.73 22.97
C TYR A 43 -11.37 -13.26 22.75
N THR A 44 -10.41 -12.36 22.95
CA THR A 44 -10.55 -10.95 22.61
C THR A 44 -9.94 -10.76 21.21
N PRO A 45 -10.70 -10.26 20.23
CA PRO A 45 -10.15 -9.99 18.90
C PRO A 45 -9.00 -9.00 18.99
N GLN A 46 -7.94 -9.24 18.21
CA GLN A 46 -6.72 -8.45 18.20
C GLN A 46 -6.35 -8.10 16.77
N VAL A 47 -6.01 -6.83 16.52
CA VAL A 47 -5.54 -6.34 15.22
C VAL A 47 -4.04 -6.59 15.01
N SER A 48 -3.31 -6.83 16.10
CA SER A 48 -1.89 -7.17 16.10
C SER A 48 -1.66 -8.50 16.81
N THR A 49 -1.03 -9.40 16.08
CA THR A 49 -0.59 -10.75 16.45
C THR A 49 0.66 -11.03 15.62
N PRO A 50 1.53 -11.97 16.02
CA PRO A 50 2.71 -12.28 15.22
C PRO A 50 2.41 -12.59 13.74
N ALA A 51 1.33 -13.33 13.45
CA ALA A 51 0.93 -13.64 12.08
C ALA A 51 0.37 -12.42 11.33
N SER A 52 -0.54 -11.65 11.93
CA SER A 52 -1.10 -10.44 11.29
C SER A 52 -0.06 -9.32 11.14
N ASP A 53 0.96 -9.27 11.99
CA ASP A 53 2.08 -8.32 11.87
C ASP A 53 3.01 -8.71 10.72
N LEU A 54 3.25 -10.01 10.49
CA LEU A 54 3.96 -10.47 9.28
C LEU A 54 3.19 -10.07 8.02
N ARG A 55 1.89 -10.33 7.97
CA ARG A 55 1.02 -9.90 6.86
C ARG A 55 1.14 -8.40 6.63
N THR A 56 0.95 -7.60 7.68
CA THR A 56 1.03 -6.14 7.63
C THR A 56 2.38 -5.66 7.07
N HIS A 57 3.49 -6.30 7.48
CA HIS A 57 4.82 -5.95 6.99
C HIS A 57 5.00 -6.26 5.51
N LEU A 58 4.51 -7.42 5.04
CA LEU A 58 4.57 -7.78 3.63
C LEU A 58 3.62 -6.93 2.78
N ASP A 59 2.40 -6.67 3.25
CA ASP A 59 1.43 -5.77 2.62
C ASP A 59 2.07 -4.39 2.38
N HIS A 60 2.75 -3.83 3.38
CA HIS A 60 3.48 -2.58 3.26
C HIS A 60 4.54 -2.63 2.16
N LEU A 61 5.48 -3.56 2.26
CA LEU A 61 6.61 -3.58 1.34
C LEU A 61 6.19 -3.89 -0.11
N LEU A 62 5.21 -4.76 -0.31
CA LEU A 62 4.71 -5.11 -1.64
C LEU A 62 3.87 -3.98 -2.26
N SER A 63 2.99 -3.34 -1.48
CA SER A 63 2.19 -2.21 -1.99
C SER A 63 3.06 -0.98 -2.29
N GLU A 64 4.06 -0.70 -1.44
CA GLU A 64 5.09 0.31 -1.70
C GLU A 64 5.89 -0.03 -2.97
N HIS A 65 6.31 -1.29 -3.13
CA HIS A 65 7.01 -1.75 -4.34
C HIS A 65 6.22 -1.41 -5.61
N TYR A 66 4.91 -1.72 -5.61
CA TYR A 66 4.06 -1.50 -6.77
C TYR A 66 3.98 -0.01 -7.14
N ILE A 67 3.66 0.87 -6.18
CA ILE A 67 3.49 2.30 -6.46
C ILE A 67 4.81 2.96 -6.89
N ILE A 68 5.94 2.61 -6.25
CA ILE A 68 7.25 3.14 -6.64
C ILE A 68 7.69 2.58 -8.00
N THR A 69 7.33 1.33 -8.35
CA THR A 69 7.68 0.75 -9.65
C THR A 69 6.96 1.47 -10.78
N VAL A 70 5.65 1.70 -10.62
CA VAL A 70 4.88 2.49 -11.59
C VAL A 70 5.45 3.91 -11.70
N ALA A 71 5.72 4.58 -10.57
CA ALA A 71 6.29 5.91 -10.57
C ALA A 71 7.66 5.95 -11.28
N PHE A 72 8.53 4.97 -11.03
CA PHE A 72 9.83 4.86 -11.70
C PHE A 72 9.66 4.74 -13.21
N MET A 73 8.79 3.85 -13.68
CA MET A 73 8.56 3.64 -15.11
C MET A 73 8.01 4.90 -15.78
N GLN A 74 7.02 5.57 -15.17
CA GLN A 74 6.47 6.83 -15.68
C GLN A 74 7.53 7.93 -15.74
N LYS A 75 8.26 8.16 -14.64
CA LYS A 75 9.29 9.20 -14.55
C LYS A 75 10.45 8.93 -15.51
N ALA A 76 10.87 7.68 -15.65
CA ALA A 76 11.91 7.29 -16.60
C ALA A 76 11.46 7.45 -18.06
N PHE A 77 10.20 7.12 -18.38
CA PHE A 77 9.62 7.34 -19.70
C PHE A 77 9.53 8.82 -20.07
N ASP A 78 9.10 9.66 -19.11
CA ASP A 78 9.00 11.11 -19.29
C ASP A 78 10.39 11.81 -19.32
N GLY A 79 11.44 11.09 -18.89
CA GLY A 79 12.78 11.65 -18.74
C GLY A 79 12.87 12.67 -17.60
N SER A 80 12.08 12.47 -16.55
CA SER A 80 12.03 13.34 -15.37
C SER A 80 13.35 13.34 -14.61
N GLU A 81 13.70 14.48 -13.99
CA GLU A 81 14.99 14.66 -13.31
C GLU A 81 15.14 13.80 -12.05
N ASP A 82 14.02 13.39 -11.47
CA ASP A 82 13.87 12.60 -10.25
C ASP A 82 13.88 11.08 -10.50
N ALA A 83 13.85 10.62 -11.76
CA ALA A 83 13.74 9.19 -12.10
C ALA A 83 14.84 8.32 -11.47
N GLY A 84 16.05 8.88 -11.30
CA GLY A 84 17.16 8.19 -10.63
C GLY A 84 16.95 7.98 -9.13
N GLU A 85 16.31 8.92 -8.45
CA GLU A 85 16.04 8.82 -7.01
C GLU A 85 14.83 7.91 -6.74
N VAL A 86 13.81 7.87 -7.63
CA VAL A 86 12.76 6.83 -7.56
C VAL A 86 13.37 5.43 -7.70
N GLY A 87 14.34 5.27 -8.61
CA GLY A 87 15.07 4.00 -8.77
C GLY A 87 15.85 3.61 -7.51
N ALA A 88 16.46 4.58 -6.81
CA ALA A 88 17.11 4.32 -5.54
C ALA A 88 16.11 3.90 -4.45
N ALA A 89 14.91 4.49 -4.43
CA ALA A 89 13.83 4.07 -3.54
C ALA A 89 13.38 2.62 -3.79
N LEU A 90 13.35 2.18 -5.06
CA LEU A 90 13.11 0.76 -5.41
C LEU A 90 14.22 -0.17 -4.90
N ASP A 91 15.48 0.25 -5.00
CA ASP A 91 16.61 -0.53 -4.49
C ASP A 91 16.51 -0.71 -2.97
N GLU A 92 16.09 0.33 -2.24
CA GLU A 92 15.89 0.26 -0.79
C GLU A 92 14.70 -0.64 -0.41
N ASN A 93 13.55 -0.50 -1.08
CA ASN A 93 12.41 -1.38 -0.89
C ASN A 93 12.77 -2.86 -1.17
N THR A 94 13.56 -3.11 -2.23
CA THR A 94 14.09 -4.45 -2.54
C THR A 94 14.99 -4.99 -1.42
N ALA A 95 15.85 -4.15 -0.84
CA ALA A 95 16.70 -4.54 0.27
C ALA A 95 15.87 -4.87 1.53
N GLU A 96 14.79 -4.14 1.79
CA GLU A 96 13.89 -4.39 2.92
C GLU A 96 13.07 -5.66 2.74
N LEU A 97 12.53 -5.92 1.54
CA LEU A 97 11.90 -7.20 1.20
C LEU A 97 12.88 -8.36 1.36
N THR A 98 14.11 -8.21 0.87
CA THR A 98 15.15 -9.24 1.01
C THR A 98 15.46 -9.51 2.48
N ALA A 99 15.53 -8.48 3.32
CA ALA A 99 15.72 -8.62 4.76
C ALA A 99 14.54 -9.32 5.46
N ALA A 100 13.30 -9.03 5.03
CA ALA A 100 12.11 -9.72 5.53
C ALA A 100 12.17 -11.23 5.20
N ILE A 101 12.55 -11.58 3.97
CA ILE A 101 12.75 -12.98 3.55
C ILE A 101 13.91 -13.64 4.30
N GLU A 102 15.03 -12.92 4.52
CA GLU A 102 16.18 -13.43 5.30
C GLU A 102 15.77 -13.83 6.71
N SER A 103 14.87 -13.07 7.34
CA SER A 103 14.41 -13.33 8.71
C SER A 103 13.69 -14.68 8.86
N VAL A 104 13.10 -15.19 7.76
CA VAL A 104 12.32 -16.43 7.73
C VAL A 104 13.12 -17.59 7.11
N TYR A 105 13.75 -17.35 5.97
CA TYR A 105 14.39 -18.39 5.14
C TYR A 105 15.92 -18.36 5.17
N GLY A 106 16.51 -17.42 5.91
CA GLY A 106 17.96 -17.27 6.08
C GLY A 106 18.68 -16.71 4.85
N GLU A 107 19.99 -16.49 5.02
CA GLU A 107 20.84 -15.79 4.04
C GLU A 107 20.83 -16.42 2.63
N GLU A 108 20.80 -17.74 2.52
CA GLU A 108 20.77 -18.43 1.21
C GLU A 108 19.44 -18.25 0.49
N GLY A 109 18.32 -18.32 1.23
CA GLY A 109 16.99 -18.09 0.67
C GLY A 109 16.80 -16.64 0.23
N ALA A 110 17.28 -15.69 1.06
CA ALA A 110 17.23 -14.27 0.74
C ALA A 110 18.09 -13.91 -0.49
N GLN A 111 19.28 -14.46 -0.64
CA GLN A 111 20.13 -14.22 -1.81
C GLN A 111 19.49 -14.72 -3.11
N GLU A 112 18.79 -15.86 -3.06
CA GLU A 112 18.10 -16.39 -4.25
C GLU A 112 16.83 -15.59 -4.54
N PHE A 113 16.08 -15.18 -3.51
CA PHE A 113 14.97 -14.24 -3.65
C PHE A 113 15.44 -12.93 -4.31
N GLU A 114 16.47 -12.27 -3.77
CA GLU A 114 17.01 -11.01 -4.29
C GLU A 114 17.43 -11.15 -5.76
N ARG A 115 18.08 -12.25 -6.14
CA ARG A 115 18.48 -12.51 -7.53
C ARG A 115 17.28 -12.57 -8.48
N ILE A 116 16.21 -13.25 -8.08
CA ILE A 116 15.00 -13.41 -8.89
C ILE A 116 14.22 -12.09 -8.91
N TRP A 117 14.02 -11.48 -7.74
CA TRP A 117 13.32 -10.22 -7.55
C TRP A 117 13.98 -9.04 -8.30
N GLN A 118 15.30 -8.90 -8.22
CA GLN A 118 15.97 -7.83 -8.97
C GLN A 118 15.78 -7.96 -10.48
N SER A 119 15.63 -9.19 -10.98
CA SER A 119 15.51 -9.43 -12.43
C SER A 119 14.23 -8.86 -13.02
N HIS A 120 13.08 -8.92 -12.33
CA HIS A 120 11.84 -8.34 -12.88
C HIS A 120 11.86 -6.82 -12.89
N ILE A 121 12.51 -6.20 -11.88
CA ILE A 121 12.73 -4.75 -11.85
C ILE A 121 13.58 -4.33 -13.05
N ASP A 122 14.68 -5.05 -13.32
CA ASP A 122 15.53 -4.82 -14.49
C ASP A 122 14.71 -4.97 -15.80
N PHE A 123 13.83 -5.98 -15.90
CA PHE A 123 13.00 -6.20 -17.09
C PHE A 123 11.93 -5.12 -17.29
N PHE A 124 11.34 -4.58 -16.22
CA PHE A 124 10.47 -3.41 -16.31
C PHE A 124 11.24 -2.15 -16.73
N GLY A 125 12.48 -1.98 -16.27
CA GLY A 125 13.39 -0.95 -16.76
C GLY A 125 13.67 -1.08 -18.26
N ASP A 126 14.00 -2.28 -18.72
CA ASP A 126 14.22 -2.58 -20.14
C ASP A 126 12.95 -2.30 -20.98
N LEU A 127 11.78 -2.70 -20.50
CA LEU A 127 10.49 -2.45 -21.15
C LEU A 127 10.21 -0.94 -21.27
N THR A 128 10.53 -0.18 -20.22
CA THR A 128 10.37 1.28 -20.18
C THR A 128 11.26 1.96 -21.22
N VAL A 129 12.56 1.61 -21.23
CA VAL A 129 13.53 2.15 -22.19
C VAL A 129 13.14 1.79 -23.63
N ALA A 130 12.78 0.53 -23.87
CA ALA A 130 12.37 0.07 -25.20
C ALA A 130 11.14 0.83 -25.70
N THR A 131 10.17 1.09 -24.82
CA THR A 131 8.96 1.87 -25.14
C THR A 131 9.29 3.33 -25.45
N ALA A 132 10.13 3.98 -24.64
CA ALA A 132 10.58 5.35 -24.88
C ALA A 132 11.36 5.50 -26.20
N GLU A 133 12.15 4.49 -26.59
CA GLU A 133 12.93 4.48 -27.84
C GLU A 133 12.10 4.01 -29.07
N GLY A 134 10.90 3.47 -28.86
CA GLY A 134 10.09 2.84 -29.90
C GLY A 134 10.70 1.56 -30.47
N ASP A 135 11.53 0.86 -29.68
CA ASP A 135 12.18 -0.40 -30.05
C ASP A 135 11.28 -1.59 -29.70
N MET A 136 10.46 -1.99 -30.67
CA MET A 136 9.54 -3.12 -30.51
C MET A 136 10.26 -4.47 -30.28
N GLU A 137 11.47 -4.66 -30.81
CA GLU A 137 12.20 -5.93 -30.64
C GLU A 137 12.75 -6.03 -29.21
N ALA A 138 13.28 -4.93 -28.68
CA ALA A 138 13.72 -4.87 -27.28
C ALA A 138 12.53 -5.02 -26.31
N ARG A 139 11.38 -4.42 -26.64
CA ARG A 139 10.16 -4.54 -25.84
C ARG A 139 9.64 -5.99 -25.79
N GLU A 140 9.50 -6.65 -26.94
CA GLU A 140 9.10 -8.07 -26.99
C GLU A 140 10.08 -8.96 -26.20
N GLN A 141 11.38 -8.62 -26.19
CA GLN A 141 12.36 -9.35 -25.40
C GLN A 141 12.21 -9.13 -23.88
N ALA A 142 11.89 -7.93 -23.43
CA ALA A 142 11.60 -7.64 -22.02
C ALA A 142 10.33 -8.36 -21.56
N GLU A 143 9.27 -8.36 -22.38
CA GLU A 143 8.03 -9.09 -22.10
C GLU A 143 8.27 -10.61 -21.98
N MET A 144 9.05 -11.22 -22.88
CA MET A 144 9.45 -12.63 -22.75
C MET A 144 10.29 -12.89 -21.49
N ASN A 145 11.13 -11.95 -21.06
CA ASN A 145 11.91 -12.12 -19.84
C ASN A 145 11.02 -12.10 -18.60
N LEU A 146 10.01 -11.23 -18.57
CA LEU A 146 8.99 -11.20 -17.52
C LEU A 146 8.18 -12.51 -17.46
N GLU A 147 7.81 -13.08 -18.61
CA GLU A 147 7.15 -14.41 -18.66
C GLU A 147 8.04 -15.51 -18.04
N ASN A 148 9.33 -15.53 -18.36
CA ASN A 148 10.27 -16.50 -17.76
C ASN A 148 10.47 -16.25 -16.26
N TYR A 149 10.48 -14.99 -15.83
CA TYR A 149 10.54 -14.62 -14.42
C TYR A 149 9.34 -15.17 -13.64
N VAL A 150 8.13 -15.08 -14.19
CA VAL A 150 6.91 -15.63 -13.56
C VAL A 150 7.09 -17.12 -13.25
N GLU A 151 7.53 -17.91 -14.23
CA GLU A 151 7.77 -19.35 -14.06
C GLU A 151 8.86 -19.63 -13.00
N GLU A 152 9.96 -18.88 -13.04
CA GLU A 152 11.09 -19.04 -12.12
C GLU A 152 10.71 -18.68 -10.68
N PHE A 153 10.02 -17.56 -10.49
CA PHE A 153 9.65 -17.06 -9.17
C PHE A 153 8.56 -17.91 -8.54
N ALA A 154 7.55 -18.34 -9.31
CA ALA A 154 6.54 -19.26 -8.81
C ALA A 154 7.14 -20.61 -8.38
N ALA A 155 8.08 -21.16 -9.15
CA ALA A 155 8.79 -22.38 -8.77
C ALA A 155 9.65 -22.20 -7.50
N PHE A 156 10.26 -21.02 -7.33
CA PHE A 156 10.99 -20.67 -6.12
C PHE A 156 10.06 -20.63 -4.89
N LEU A 157 8.90 -19.96 -4.99
CA LEU A 157 7.93 -19.87 -3.89
C LEU A 157 7.36 -21.25 -3.52
N ASP A 158 7.01 -22.08 -4.50
CA ASP A 158 6.56 -23.47 -4.27
C ASP A 158 7.61 -24.29 -3.51
N ALA A 159 8.87 -24.18 -3.91
CA ALA A 159 9.96 -24.87 -3.24
C ALA A 159 10.23 -24.33 -1.82
N ALA A 160 10.25 -23.00 -1.64
CA ALA A 160 10.55 -22.35 -0.37
C ALA A 160 9.47 -22.63 0.69
N THR A 161 8.21 -22.62 0.28
CA THR A 161 7.05 -22.88 1.15
C THR A 161 6.71 -24.36 1.30
N GLU A 162 7.54 -25.26 0.76
CA GLU A 162 7.31 -26.72 0.75
C GLU A 162 5.93 -27.12 0.16
N GLY A 163 5.46 -26.37 -0.84
CA GLY A 163 4.15 -26.55 -1.47
C GLY A 163 3.00 -25.79 -0.83
N GLY A 164 3.27 -24.91 0.14
CA GLY A 164 2.29 -23.99 0.74
C GLY A 164 1.74 -22.97 -0.26
N LEU A 165 2.58 -22.54 -1.23
CA LEU A 165 2.19 -21.79 -2.42
C LEU A 165 2.47 -22.64 -3.66
N PRO A 166 1.50 -23.43 -4.14
CA PRO A 166 1.70 -24.26 -5.33
C PRO A 166 2.10 -23.41 -6.54
N ALA A 167 3.04 -23.90 -7.34
CA ALA A 167 3.58 -23.15 -8.49
C ALA A 167 2.49 -22.62 -9.44
N GLU A 168 1.42 -23.37 -9.70
CA GLU A 168 0.29 -22.91 -10.54
C GLU A 168 -0.42 -21.67 -9.96
N ALA A 169 -0.62 -21.64 -8.64
CA ALA A 169 -1.20 -20.48 -7.96
C ALA A 169 -0.19 -19.31 -7.89
N GLY A 170 1.08 -19.61 -7.69
CA GLY A 170 2.16 -18.61 -7.75
C GLY A 170 2.24 -17.95 -9.13
N GLU A 171 2.21 -18.75 -10.20
CA GLU A 171 2.23 -18.25 -11.59
C GLU A 171 1.05 -17.32 -11.88
N GLU A 172 -0.16 -17.67 -11.42
CA GLU A 172 -1.35 -16.83 -11.62
C GLU A 172 -1.21 -15.46 -10.95
N ASN A 173 -0.81 -15.41 -9.67
CA ASN A 173 -0.67 -14.16 -8.92
C ASN A 173 0.49 -13.30 -9.44
N ILE A 174 1.65 -13.90 -9.72
CA ILE A 174 2.83 -13.17 -10.23
C ILE A 174 2.57 -12.67 -11.65
N ALA A 175 1.93 -13.47 -12.52
CA ALA A 175 1.52 -13.01 -13.85
C ALA A 175 0.52 -11.86 -13.76
N GLY A 176 -0.42 -11.91 -12.81
CA GLY A 176 -1.35 -10.82 -12.53
C GLY A 176 -0.61 -9.53 -12.19
N HIS A 177 0.31 -9.57 -11.21
CA HIS A 177 1.14 -8.42 -10.86
C HIS A 177 1.92 -7.86 -12.06
N VAL A 178 2.56 -8.74 -12.83
CA VAL A 178 3.31 -8.33 -14.03
C VAL A 178 2.41 -7.63 -15.03
N GLU A 179 1.19 -8.13 -15.23
CA GLU A 179 0.22 -7.51 -16.13
C GLU A 179 -0.34 -6.20 -15.59
N ASP A 180 -0.55 -6.07 -14.27
CA ASP A 180 -0.99 -4.82 -13.64
C ASP A 180 0.02 -3.70 -13.90
N VAL A 181 1.31 -3.95 -13.65
CA VAL A 181 2.38 -2.97 -13.89
C VAL A 181 2.47 -2.61 -15.37
N LYS A 182 2.46 -3.61 -16.26
CA LYS A 182 2.52 -3.38 -17.72
C LYS A 182 1.34 -2.58 -18.22
N SER A 183 0.13 -2.93 -17.82
CA SER A 183 -1.11 -2.29 -18.30
C SER A 183 -1.16 -0.83 -17.87
N VAL A 184 -0.78 -0.53 -16.62
CA VAL A 184 -0.66 0.85 -16.13
C VAL A 184 0.36 1.63 -16.93
N PHE A 185 1.54 1.06 -17.17
CA PHE A 185 2.59 1.73 -17.92
C PHE A 185 2.17 1.99 -19.38
N ASP A 186 1.57 1.00 -20.05
CA ASP A 186 1.09 1.14 -21.42
C ASP A 186 0.00 2.20 -21.52
N ALA A 187 -0.99 2.17 -20.62
CA ALA A 187 -2.04 3.18 -20.56
C ALA A 187 -1.45 4.58 -20.33
N TYR A 188 -0.48 4.73 -19.42
CA TYR A 188 0.19 6.01 -19.21
C TYR A 188 0.94 6.49 -20.46
N ALA A 189 1.75 5.62 -21.07
CA ALA A 189 2.54 5.94 -22.27
C ALA A 189 1.65 6.30 -23.48
N ASP A 190 0.46 5.72 -23.56
CA ASP A 190 -0.55 6.02 -24.59
C ASP A 190 -1.42 7.26 -24.24
N GLY A 191 -1.24 7.86 -23.06
CA GLY A 191 -2.01 9.01 -22.57
C GLY A 191 -3.43 8.66 -22.11
N GLU A 192 -3.70 7.38 -21.86
CA GLU A 192 -4.94 6.82 -21.34
C GLU A 192 -4.95 6.89 -19.80
N PHE A 193 -4.81 8.10 -19.25
CA PHE A 193 -4.58 8.32 -17.82
C PHE A 193 -5.70 7.78 -16.91
N GLU A 194 -6.97 7.80 -17.34
CA GLU A 194 -8.08 7.18 -16.59
C GLU A 194 -7.80 5.69 -16.32
N GLU A 195 -7.36 4.96 -17.34
CA GLU A 195 -7.03 3.54 -17.23
C GLU A 195 -5.76 3.32 -16.40
N ALA A 196 -4.76 4.19 -16.56
CA ALA A 196 -3.54 4.14 -15.75
C ALA A 196 -3.83 4.31 -14.26
N TYR A 197 -4.61 5.32 -13.85
CA TYR A 197 -4.92 5.56 -12.44
C TYR A 197 -5.87 4.50 -11.87
N HIS A 198 -6.84 4.00 -12.64
CA HIS A 198 -7.61 2.80 -12.24
C HIS A 198 -6.70 1.59 -11.98
N GLY A 199 -5.73 1.36 -12.87
CA GLY A 199 -4.77 0.27 -12.72
C GLY A 199 -3.84 0.47 -11.52
N ILE A 200 -3.42 1.71 -11.21
CA ILE A 200 -2.61 2.01 -10.02
C ILE A 200 -3.36 1.57 -8.75
N ARG A 201 -4.61 2.01 -8.59
CA ARG A 201 -5.47 1.62 -7.46
C ARG A 201 -5.62 0.11 -7.36
N HIS A 202 -5.92 -0.52 -8.49
CA HIS A 202 -6.09 -1.97 -8.56
C HIS A 202 -4.82 -2.73 -8.14
N GLY A 203 -3.66 -2.34 -8.65
CA GLY A 203 -2.42 -3.03 -8.38
C GLY A 203 -1.92 -2.82 -6.95
N ILE A 204 -2.11 -1.64 -6.35
CA ILE A 204 -1.87 -1.44 -4.90
C ILE A 204 -2.70 -2.45 -4.11
N HIS A 205 -4.01 -2.56 -4.38
CA HIS A 205 -4.88 -3.53 -3.72
C HIS A 205 -4.42 -4.98 -3.93
N HIS A 206 -4.07 -5.35 -5.17
CA HIS A 206 -3.62 -6.71 -5.49
C HIS A 206 -2.37 -7.11 -4.68
N MET A 207 -1.51 -6.15 -4.30
CA MET A 207 -0.36 -6.46 -3.44
C MET A 207 -0.74 -6.88 -2.03
N PHE A 208 -1.88 -6.45 -1.50
CA PHE A 208 -2.42 -6.95 -0.22
C PHE A 208 -2.92 -8.40 -0.35
N ASP A 209 -3.50 -8.78 -1.50
CA ASP A 209 -3.88 -10.17 -1.75
C ASP A 209 -2.63 -11.09 -1.80
N ILE A 210 -1.55 -10.62 -2.43
CA ILE A 210 -0.26 -11.33 -2.46
C ILE A 210 0.37 -11.38 -1.06
N GLY A 211 0.31 -10.28 -0.30
CA GLY A 211 0.82 -10.22 1.08
C GLY A 211 0.08 -11.18 2.02
N GLU A 212 -1.24 -11.28 1.91
CA GLU A 212 -2.04 -12.29 2.62
C GLU A 212 -1.64 -13.72 2.23
N ALA A 213 -1.54 -14.02 0.93
CA ALA A 213 -1.18 -15.36 0.46
C ALA A 213 0.23 -15.77 0.92
N LEU A 214 1.21 -14.87 0.79
CA LEU A 214 2.60 -15.13 1.16
C LEU A 214 2.77 -15.27 2.67
N SER A 215 2.21 -14.35 3.45
CA SER A 215 2.23 -14.43 4.91
C SER A 215 1.52 -15.69 5.39
N GLY A 216 0.37 -16.04 4.81
CA GLY A 216 -0.38 -17.25 5.14
C GLY A 216 0.43 -18.52 4.93
N ALA A 217 1.10 -18.65 3.79
CA ALA A 217 1.95 -19.81 3.51
C ALA A 217 3.17 -19.91 4.44
N ILE A 218 3.78 -18.78 4.78
CA ILE A 218 4.88 -18.73 5.76
C ILE A 218 4.37 -19.18 7.14
N VAL A 219 3.26 -18.61 7.62
CA VAL A 219 2.69 -18.93 8.93
C VAL A 219 2.26 -20.40 9.02
N ASP A 220 1.65 -20.94 7.96
CA ASP A 220 1.24 -22.35 7.90
C ASP A 220 2.45 -23.32 7.93
N GLN A 221 3.59 -22.92 7.37
CA GLN A 221 4.83 -23.70 7.39
C GLN A 221 5.46 -23.75 8.79
N MET A 222 5.36 -22.65 9.55
CA MET A 222 6.01 -22.52 10.87
C MET A 222 5.09 -21.89 11.94
N PRO A 223 3.94 -22.51 12.26
CA PRO A 223 2.92 -21.90 13.11
C PRO A 223 3.40 -21.63 14.54
N GLU A 224 4.37 -22.41 15.05
CA GLU A 224 4.95 -22.19 16.39
C GLU A 224 5.77 -20.88 16.48
N GLU A 225 6.40 -20.42 15.40
CA GLU A 225 7.16 -19.15 15.38
C GLU A 225 6.24 -17.92 15.42
N PHE A 226 4.97 -18.11 15.04
CA PHE A 226 3.93 -17.08 15.03
C PHE A 226 2.87 -17.29 16.12
N ASP A 227 3.24 -17.96 17.21
CA ASP A 227 2.39 -18.23 18.37
C ASP A 227 1.04 -18.93 18.03
N ASN A 228 0.99 -19.64 16.90
CA ASN A 228 -0.22 -20.26 16.33
C ASN A 228 -1.36 -19.24 16.10
N THR A 229 -1.00 -18.00 15.79
CA THR A 229 -1.95 -16.96 15.37
C THR A 229 -2.21 -17.04 13.87
N GLU A 230 -3.32 -16.46 13.41
CA GLU A 230 -3.76 -16.52 12.00
C GLU A 230 -3.51 -15.17 11.30
N VAL A 231 -3.12 -15.19 10.03
CA VAL A 231 -2.88 -13.97 9.22
C VAL A 231 -4.17 -13.25 8.84
N SER A 232 -5.28 -13.99 8.80
CA SER A 232 -6.60 -13.48 8.48
C SER A 232 -7.56 -13.85 9.61
N THR A 233 -7.97 -12.82 10.33
CA THR A 233 -9.08 -12.82 11.30
C THR A 233 -9.88 -11.56 11.00
N PRO A 234 -11.17 -11.46 11.40
CA PRO A 234 -11.95 -10.24 11.14
C PRO A 234 -11.27 -8.93 11.59
N ALA A 235 -10.53 -8.97 12.71
CA ALA A 235 -9.76 -7.83 13.20
C ALA A 235 -8.51 -7.55 12.35
N ALA A 236 -7.78 -8.59 11.95
CA ALA A 236 -6.62 -8.43 11.07
C ALA A 236 -7.01 -7.97 9.66
N ASP A 237 -8.14 -8.45 9.13
CA ASP A 237 -8.67 -8.03 7.83
C ASP A 237 -9.13 -6.56 7.86
N LEU A 238 -9.75 -6.11 8.96
CA LEU A 238 -10.05 -4.68 9.15
C LEU A 238 -8.78 -3.83 9.14
N ARG A 239 -7.73 -4.27 9.85
CA ARG A 239 -6.44 -3.56 9.85
C ARG A 239 -5.85 -3.50 8.45
N ALA A 240 -5.81 -4.61 7.72
CA ALA A 240 -5.30 -4.65 6.36
C ALA A 240 -6.09 -3.71 5.42
N ALA A 241 -7.42 -3.71 5.52
CA ALA A 241 -8.29 -2.81 4.74
C ALA A 241 -8.03 -1.33 5.04
N LEU A 242 -7.89 -0.95 6.32
CA LEU A 242 -7.58 0.43 6.69
C LEU A 242 -6.14 0.82 6.33
N ASN A 243 -5.18 -0.08 6.47
CA ASN A 243 -3.80 0.15 6.01
C ASN A 243 -3.77 0.44 4.51
N HIS A 244 -4.47 -0.36 3.70
CA HIS A 244 -4.59 -0.15 2.26
C HIS A 244 -5.16 1.23 1.95
N LEU A 245 -6.33 1.56 2.49
CA LEU A 245 -7.00 2.83 2.17
C LEU A 245 -6.17 4.04 2.62
N MET A 246 -5.51 3.98 3.78
CA MET A 246 -4.67 5.07 4.28
C MET A 246 -3.36 5.21 3.47
N ALA A 247 -2.71 4.10 3.10
CA ALA A 247 -1.49 4.15 2.30
C ALA A 247 -1.78 4.65 0.87
N GLU A 248 -2.90 4.21 0.29
CA GLU A 248 -3.41 4.70 -0.98
C GLU A 248 -3.73 6.21 -0.92
N HIS A 249 -4.38 6.66 0.16
CA HIS A 249 -4.65 8.09 0.41
C HIS A 249 -3.36 8.92 0.36
N PHE A 250 -2.34 8.51 1.12
CA PHE A 250 -1.07 9.22 1.17
C PHE A 250 -0.40 9.28 -0.22
N ALA A 251 -0.40 8.16 -0.95
CA ALA A 251 0.18 8.11 -2.28
C ALA A 251 -0.49 9.10 -3.24
N PHE A 252 -1.83 9.12 -3.30
CA PHE A 252 -2.54 10.03 -4.21
C PHE A 252 -2.52 11.48 -3.74
N ALA A 253 -2.50 11.75 -2.44
CA ALA A 253 -2.33 13.12 -1.93
C ALA A 253 -0.99 13.70 -2.39
N VAL A 254 0.12 12.95 -2.24
CA VAL A 254 1.44 13.39 -2.72
C VAL A 254 1.46 13.53 -4.24
N LEU A 255 0.94 12.53 -4.97
CA LEU A 255 0.92 12.57 -6.43
C LEU A 255 0.11 13.75 -6.96
N GLU A 256 -1.11 13.98 -6.45
CA GLU A 256 -1.93 15.12 -6.85
C GLU A 256 -1.19 16.44 -6.61
N MET A 257 -0.57 16.61 -5.44
CA MET A 257 0.18 17.84 -5.14
C MET A 257 1.35 18.06 -6.09
N GLN A 258 2.13 17.01 -6.39
CA GLN A 258 3.24 17.08 -7.35
C GLN A 258 2.74 17.40 -8.76
N LYS A 259 1.73 16.67 -9.24
CA LYS A 259 1.14 16.87 -10.57
C LYS A 259 0.50 18.25 -10.72
N GLY A 260 -0.13 18.76 -9.66
CA GLY A 260 -0.72 20.09 -9.60
C GLY A 260 0.34 21.19 -9.67
N TYR A 261 1.46 21.03 -8.95
CA TYR A 261 2.59 21.96 -9.00
C TYR A 261 3.27 21.98 -10.38
N ASP A 262 3.48 20.82 -10.98
CA ASP A 262 4.07 20.69 -12.31
C ASP A 262 3.14 21.15 -13.45
N GLY A 263 1.83 21.24 -13.18
CA GLY A 263 0.80 21.44 -14.20
C GLY A 263 0.74 20.27 -15.19
N ALA A 264 0.91 19.04 -14.68
CA ALA A 264 0.96 17.83 -15.48
C ALA A 264 -0.38 17.51 -16.14
N GLU A 265 -0.34 16.86 -17.31
CA GLU A 265 -1.56 16.53 -18.09
C GLU A 265 -2.48 15.54 -17.36
N ASP A 266 -1.93 14.75 -16.44
CA ASP A 266 -2.63 13.73 -15.68
C ASP A 266 -3.10 14.19 -14.28
N PHE A 267 -2.96 15.48 -13.96
CA PHE A 267 -3.37 16.05 -12.66
C PHE A 267 -4.81 15.70 -12.27
N ASP A 268 -5.77 15.90 -13.18
CA ASP A 268 -7.19 15.62 -12.91
C ASP A 268 -7.45 14.13 -12.57
N PHE A 269 -6.60 13.22 -13.05
CA PHE A 269 -6.73 11.77 -12.78
C PHE A 269 -6.11 11.38 -11.44
N ALA A 270 -5.05 12.06 -10.99
CA ALA A 270 -4.55 11.95 -9.63
C ALA A 270 -5.58 12.43 -8.60
N GLY A 271 -6.20 13.59 -8.86
CA GLY A 271 -7.29 14.11 -8.02
C GLY A 271 -8.51 13.17 -8.01
N TRP A 272 -8.91 12.64 -9.17
CA TRP A 272 -9.98 11.62 -9.22
C TRP A 272 -9.66 10.37 -8.39
N ALA A 273 -8.42 9.87 -8.45
CA ALA A 273 -8.05 8.70 -7.65
C ALA A 273 -8.09 8.99 -6.14
N LEU A 274 -7.72 10.21 -5.72
CA LEU A 274 -7.85 10.66 -4.34
C LEU A 274 -9.32 10.82 -3.90
N ASP A 275 -10.19 11.32 -4.78
CA ASP A 275 -11.64 11.43 -4.54
C ASP A 275 -12.30 10.06 -4.37
N GLU A 276 -11.93 9.08 -5.19
CA GLU A 276 -12.45 7.72 -5.06
C GLU A 276 -11.92 7.05 -3.79
N ASN A 277 -10.66 7.26 -3.42
CA ASN A 277 -10.12 6.80 -2.14
C ASN A 277 -10.89 7.42 -0.94
N THR A 278 -11.21 8.71 -1.01
CA THR A 278 -12.07 9.38 -0.01
C THR A 278 -13.45 8.75 0.07
N SER A 279 -14.05 8.41 -1.08
CA SER A 279 -15.32 7.70 -1.15
C SER A 279 -15.26 6.31 -0.51
N ASP A 280 -14.17 5.58 -0.73
CA ASP A 280 -13.94 4.26 -0.15
C ASP A 280 -13.70 4.32 1.37
N LEU A 281 -12.96 5.32 1.85
CA LEU A 281 -12.81 5.60 3.28
C LEU A 281 -14.14 5.95 3.95
N ALA A 282 -14.95 6.81 3.32
CA ALA A 282 -16.29 7.13 3.81
C ALA A 282 -17.19 5.88 3.85
N ALA A 283 -17.10 5.01 2.84
CA ALA A 283 -17.81 3.73 2.86
C ALA A 283 -17.31 2.79 3.97
N ALA A 284 -16.00 2.74 4.23
CA ALA A 284 -15.43 1.97 5.34
C ALA A 284 -15.97 2.49 6.69
N MET A 285 -15.96 3.81 6.90
CA MET A 285 -16.54 4.43 8.08
C MET A 285 -18.05 4.17 8.20
N GLY A 286 -18.78 4.18 7.08
CA GLY A 286 -20.20 3.83 7.02
C GLY A 286 -20.49 2.38 7.39
N SER A 287 -19.58 1.45 7.09
CA SER A 287 -19.73 0.05 7.50
C SER A 287 -19.65 -0.14 9.02
N ILE A 288 -18.96 0.77 9.73
CA ILE A 288 -18.73 0.73 11.18
C ILE A 288 -19.80 1.55 11.92
N TYR A 289 -20.06 2.78 11.46
CA TYR A 289 -20.92 3.75 12.15
C TYR A 289 -22.26 4.02 11.45
N GLY A 290 -22.54 3.35 10.34
CA GLY A 290 -23.72 3.55 9.51
C GLY A 290 -23.67 4.80 8.63
N ASP A 291 -24.71 5.00 7.81
CA ASP A 291 -24.82 6.12 6.86
C ASP A 291 -24.62 7.51 7.51
N ASP A 292 -25.11 7.69 8.74
CA ASP A 292 -24.94 8.94 9.48
C ASP A 292 -23.47 9.20 9.86
N GLY A 293 -22.71 8.14 10.15
CA GLY A 293 -21.27 8.22 10.44
C GLY A 293 -20.45 8.56 9.20
N ALA A 294 -20.73 7.91 8.06
CA ALA A 294 -20.11 8.25 6.78
C ALA A 294 -20.36 9.72 6.40
N ALA A 295 -21.62 10.17 6.51
CA ALA A 295 -22.00 11.55 6.20
C ALA A 295 -21.40 12.60 7.15
N ALA A 296 -21.01 12.20 8.37
CA ALA A 296 -20.30 13.06 9.31
C ALA A 296 -18.79 13.09 9.06
N PHE A 297 -18.20 11.97 8.63
CA PHE A 297 -16.77 11.82 8.33
C PHE A 297 -16.35 12.60 7.07
N GLU A 298 -17.05 12.36 5.96
CA GLU A 298 -16.67 12.85 4.63
C GLU A 298 -16.36 14.37 4.56
N PRO A 299 -17.19 15.29 5.10
CA PRO A 299 -16.88 16.72 5.02
C PRO A 299 -15.68 17.15 5.87
N VAL A 300 -15.38 16.45 6.96
CA VAL A 300 -14.19 16.75 7.79
C VAL A 300 -12.95 16.28 7.04
N TRP A 301 -12.99 15.06 6.52
CA TRP A 301 -11.91 14.48 5.71
C TRP A 301 -11.65 15.24 4.41
N GLN A 302 -12.66 15.72 3.70
CA GLN A 302 -12.42 16.46 2.45
C GLN A 302 -11.66 17.77 2.70
N SER A 303 -11.84 18.38 3.88
CA SER A 303 -11.28 19.72 4.14
C SER A 303 -9.76 19.79 4.09
N HIS A 304 -9.04 18.75 4.56
CA HIS A 304 -7.57 18.78 4.52
C HIS A 304 -7.00 18.57 3.12
N ILE A 305 -7.71 17.83 2.28
CA ILE A 305 -7.37 17.68 0.86
C ILE A 305 -7.48 19.04 0.17
N ASP A 306 -8.57 19.77 0.42
CA ASP A 306 -8.74 21.13 -0.12
C ASP A 306 -7.62 22.08 0.37
N PHE A 307 -7.20 21.99 1.63
CA PHE A 307 -6.10 22.81 2.17
C PHE A 307 -4.74 22.46 1.56
N PHE A 308 -4.47 21.18 1.25
CA PHE A 308 -3.29 20.80 0.46
C PHE A 308 -3.35 21.38 -0.96
N GLY A 309 -4.53 21.37 -1.60
CA GLY A 309 -4.74 22.03 -2.88
C GLY A 309 -4.44 23.54 -2.83
N ASP A 310 -4.92 24.24 -1.80
CA ASP A 310 -4.62 25.65 -1.56
C ASP A 310 -3.11 25.89 -1.37
N MET A 311 -2.42 25.01 -0.64
CA MET A 311 -0.96 25.07 -0.48
C MET A 311 -0.22 24.93 -1.81
N VAL A 312 -0.65 24.01 -2.69
CA VAL A 312 -0.05 23.81 -4.01
C VAL A 312 -0.23 25.06 -4.87
N VAL A 313 -1.45 25.62 -4.93
CA VAL A 313 -1.74 26.85 -5.69
C VAL A 313 -0.90 28.01 -5.17
N ALA A 314 -0.88 28.22 -3.85
CA ALA A 314 -0.09 29.29 -3.24
C ALA A 314 1.41 29.15 -3.52
N THR A 315 1.93 27.93 -3.46
CA THR A 315 3.34 27.63 -3.74
C THR A 315 3.68 27.91 -5.22
N ALA A 316 2.86 27.44 -6.16
CA ALA A 316 3.03 27.68 -7.59
C ALA A 316 2.96 29.17 -7.97
N GLU A 317 2.13 29.96 -7.27
CA GLU A 317 2.01 31.41 -7.47
C GLU A 317 3.09 32.23 -6.72
N GLY A 318 3.83 31.60 -5.81
CA GLY A 318 4.78 32.26 -4.91
C GLY A 318 4.09 33.18 -3.89
N ASP A 319 2.84 32.88 -3.54
CA ASP A 319 2.06 33.61 -2.55
C ASP A 319 2.29 33.04 -1.14
N MET A 320 3.28 33.60 -0.45
CA MET A 320 3.62 33.18 0.91
C MET A 320 2.51 33.46 1.94
N GLU A 321 1.64 34.45 1.71
CA GLU A 321 0.54 34.76 2.65
C GLU A 321 -0.58 33.73 2.51
N ALA A 322 -0.91 33.34 1.28
CA ALA A 322 -1.86 32.26 1.02
C ALA A 322 -1.33 30.91 1.51
N ARG A 323 -0.02 30.65 1.36
CA ARG A 323 0.59 29.42 1.87
C ARG A 323 0.55 29.34 3.39
N GLU A 324 0.92 30.41 4.09
CA GLU A 324 0.82 30.47 5.57
C GLU A 324 -0.62 30.27 6.03
N GLN A 325 -1.61 30.75 5.25
CA GLN A 325 -3.02 30.52 5.54
C GLN A 325 -3.41 29.04 5.40
N ALA A 326 -3.01 28.36 4.32
CA ALA A 326 -3.25 26.93 4.16
C ALA A 326 -2.60 26.09 5.28
N GLU A 327 -1.38 26.44 5.72
CA GLU A 327 -0.71 25.80 6.86
C GLU A 327 -1.51 26.01 8.17
N MET A 328 -2.04 27.22 8.41
CA MET A 328 -2.90 27.48 9.58
C MET A 328 -4.24 26.73 9.52
N ASP A 329 -4.79 26.53 8.33
CA ASP A 329 -6.04 25.79 8.13
C ASP A 329 -5.82 24.27 8.34
N LEU A 330 -4.67 23.73 7.93
CA LEU A 330 -4.23 22.37 8.27
C LEU A 330 -4.02 22.17 9.78
N ASP A 331 -3.39 23.14 10.47
CA ASP A 331 -3.26 23.10 11.93
C ASP A 331 -4.63 23.08 12.64
N ALA A 332 -5.61 23.83 12.11
CA ALA A 332 -6.97 23.82 12.63
C ALA A 332 -7.68 22.48 12.35
N TYR A 333 -7.49 21.92 11.15
CA TYR A 333 -7.99 20.60 10.77
C TYR A 333 -7.49 19.50 11.71
N VAL A 334 -6.20 19.49 12.07
CA VAL A 334 -5.61 18.51 13.00
C VAL A 334 -6.42 18.45 14.30
N VAL A 335 -6.75 19.62 14.88
CA VAL A 335 -7.53 19.71 16.12
C VAL A 335 -8.98 19.27 15.91
N GLU A 336 -9.60 19.66 14.80
CA GLU A 336 -10.98 19.29 14.48
C GLU A 336 -11.13 17.79 14.27
N PHE A 337 -10.28 17.19 13.44
CA PHE A 337 -10.33 15.77 13.12
C PHE A 337 -9.95 14.89 14.30
N ALA A 338 -8.95 15.29 15.10
CA ALA A 338 -8.63 14.59 16.34
C ALA A 338 -9.80 14.61 17.35
N GLY A 339 -10.50 15.75 17.47
CA GLY A 339 -11.71 15.86 18.27
C GLY A 339 -12.85 14.99 17.74
N PHE A 340 -13.01 14.92 16.41
CA PHE A 340 -13.96 14.03 15.75
C PHE A 340 -13.69 12.56 16.07
N LEU A 341 -12.43 12.11 15.97
CA LEU A 341 -12.03 10.73 16.30
C LEU A 341 -12.22 10.41 17.79
N ASP A 342 -11.89 11.33 18.69
CA ASP A 342 -12.12 11.18 20.14
C ASP A 342 -13.60 10.98 20.45
N GLU A 343 -14.48 11.81 19.86
CA GLU A 343 -15.93 11.68 20.05
C GLU A 343 -16.48 10.39 19.43
N ALA A 344 -16.12 10.08 18.18
CA ALA A 344 -16.65 8.93 17.45
C ALA A 344 -16.24 7.59 18.09
N THR A 345 -15.00 7.51 18.59
CA THR A 345 -14.44 6.30 19.21
C THR A 345 -14.74 6.20 20.71
N GLU A 346 -15.51 7.15 21.26
CA GLU A 346 -15.83 7.28 22.69
C GLU A 346 -14.57 7.37 23.58
N GLY A 347 -13.53 8.06 23.09
CA GLY A 347 -12.28 8.30 23.80
C GLY A 347 -11.24 7.19 23.68
N ARG A 348 -11.43 6.21 22.79
CA ARG A 348 -10.43 5.16 22.51
C ARG A 348 -9.25 5.69 21.70
N ILE A 349 -9.48 6.71 20.89
CA ILE A 349 -8.44 7.57 20.32
C ILE A 349 -8.53 8.91 21.05
N PRO A 350 -7.79 9.11 22.16
CA PRO A 350 -7.82 10.38 22.87
C PRO A 350 -7.41 11.54 21.97
N ALA A 351 -8.06 12.69 22.10
CA ALA A 351 -7.79 13.86 21.25
C ALA A 351 -6.28 14.22 21.15
N GLU A 352 -5.52 14.16 22.24
CA GLU A 352 -4.06 14.45 22.22
C GLU A 352 -3.27 13.45 21.35
N ALA A 353 -3.62 12.16 21.41
CA ALA A 353 -3.00 11.14 20.56
C ALA A 353 -3.47 11.24 19.10
N GLY A 354 -4.73 11.63 18.90
CA GLY A 354 -5.27 11.96 17.57
C GLY A 354 -4.52 13.13 16.94
N GLU A 355 -4.31 14.23 17.68
CA GLU A 355 -3.57 15.40 17.21
C GLU A 355 -2.13 15.04 16.83
N GLU A 356 -1.44 14.22 17.62
CA GLU A 356 -0.08 13.77 17.32
C GLU A 356 -0.01 12.98 16.01
N ASN A 357 -0.87 11.98 15.83
CA ASN A 357 -0.88 11.14 14.62
C ASN A 357 -1.28 11.93 13.37
N VAL A 358 -2.34 12.75 13.46
CA VAL A 358 -2.83 13.55 12.31
C VAL A 358 -1.82 14.65 11.96
N SER A 359 -1.19 15.30 12.95
CA SER A 359 -0.13 16.27 12.70
C SER A 359 1.08 15.63 12.01
N SER A 360 1.47 14.41 12.40
CA SER A 360 2.55 13.69 11.75
C SER A 360 2.20 13.33 10.30
N HIS A 361 0.96 12.91 10.02
CA HIS A 361 0.51 12.69 8.64
C HIS A 361 0.56 13.97 7.80
N VAL A 362 0.04 15.08 8.32
CA VAL A 362 0.11 16.37 7.65
C VAL A 362 1.57 16.73 7.35
N ALA A 363 2.46 16.55 8.33
CA ALA A 363 3.88 16.80 8.16
C ALA A 363 4.52 15.90 7.09
N ASP A 364 4.17 14.62 7.01
CA ASP A 364 4.70 13.70 5.98
C ASP A 364 4.32 14.15 4.57
N VAL A 365 3.06 14.58 4.37
CA VAL A 365 2.59 15.10 3.08
C VAL A 365 3.29 16.42 2.74
N THR A 366 3.31 17.38 3.66
CA THR A 366 3.93 18.69 3.42
C THR A 366 5.44 18.59 3.20
N ASN A 367 6.14 17.74 3.97
CA ASN A 367 7.59 17.58 3.84
C ASN A 367 7.96 16.90 2.51
N THR A 368 7.17 15.90 2.07
CA THR A 368 7.34 15.29 0.76
C THR A 368 7.16 16.32 -0.35
N PHE A 369 6.10 17.14 -0.27
CA PHE A 369 5.84 18.19 -1.26
C PHE A 369 6.92 19.27 -1.28
N ASP A 370 7.35 19.75 -0.12
CA ASP A 370 8.38 20.79 -0.02
C ASP A 370 9.73 20.31 -0.53
N ALA A 371 10.13 19.08 -0.20
CA ALA A 371 11.33 18.47 -0.75
C ALA A 371 11.26 18.36 -2.29
N TYR A 372 10.08 18.04 -2.83
CA TYR A 372 9.87 17.98 -4.28
C TYR A 372 10.01 19.35 -4.95
N VAL A 373 9.36 20.37 -4.39
CA VAL A 373 9.42 21.76 -4.87
C VAL A 373 10.85 22.33 -4.79
N ASP A 374 11.61 21.94 -3.77
CA ASP A 374 13.02 22.31 -3.59
C ASP A 374 13.99 21.50 -4.49
N GLU A 375 13.47 20.60 -5.32
CA GLU A 375 14.23 19.66 -6.18
C GLU A 375 15.18 18.76 -5.36
N ASP A 376 14.92 18.56 -4.06
CA ASP A 376 15.59 17.58 -3.22
C ASP A 376 14.89 16.22 -3.35
N TYR A 377 15.07 15.60 -4.52
CA TYR A 377 14.38 14.36 -4.87
C TYR A 377 14.78 13.17 -3.97
N SER A 378 16.01 13.14 -3.46
CA SER A 378 16.40 12.15 -2.45
C SER A 378 15.53 12.29 -1.21
N MET A 379 15.39 13.51 -0.68
CA MET A 379 14.49 13.73 0.46
C MET A 379 13.01 13.54 0.12
N THR A 380 12.60 13.80 -1.13
CA THR A 380 11.23 13.53 -1.59
C THR A 380 10.88 12.07 -1.40
N TYR A 381 11.72 11.15 -1.89
CA TYR A 381 11.43 9.72 -1.77
C TYR A 381 11.67 9.20 -0.36
N ASP A 382 12.64 9.72 0.40
CA ASP A 382 12.77 9.41 1.83
C ASP A 382 11.47 9.75 2.60
N HIS A 383 10.91 10.94 2.36
CA HIS A 383 9.65 11.37 2.98
C HIS A 383 8.44 10.61 2.45
N PHE A 384 8.39 10.31 1.15
CA PHE A 384 7.32 9.51 0.56
C PHE A 384 7.26 8.12 1.21
N ARG A 385 8.40 7.39 1.25
CA ARG A 385 8.47 6.06 1.86
C ARG A 385 8.12 6.09 3.34
N HIS A 386 8.63 7.08 4.07
CA HIS A 386 8.29 7.28 5.49
C HIS A 386 6.78 7.51 5.69
N GLY A 387 6.17 8.42 4.95
CA GLY A 387 4.76 8.75 5.07
C GLY A 387 3.85 7.60 4.61
N TYR A 388 4.22 6.88 3.55
CA TYR A 388 3.51 5.69 3.08
C TYR A 388 3.49 4.61 4.17
N HIS A 389 4.64 4.32 4.78
CA HIS A 389 4.73 3.39 5.90
C HIS A 389 3.96 3.89 7.14
N HIS A 390 4.02 5.18 7.45
CA HIS A 390 3.33 5.76 8.61
C HIS A 390 1.81 5.52 8.55
N MET A 391 1.22 5.43 7.36
CA MET A 391 -0.22 5.13 7.20
C MET A 391 -0.62 3.76 7.76
N PHE A 392 0.29 2.79 7.82
CA PHE A 392 0.04 1.49 8.47
C PHE A 392 -0.10 1.61 9.98
N ALA A 393 0.60 2.56 10.62
CA ALA A 393 0.43 2.84 12.04
C ALA A 393 -0.91 3.52 12.34
N LEU A 394 -1.38 4.40 11.43
CA LEU A 394 -2.72 5.00 11.53
C LEU A 394 -3.80 3.93 11.33
N GLY A 395 -3.65 3.05 10.35
CA GLY A 395 -4.58 1.94 10.11
C GLY A 395 -4.66 0.97 11.30
N GLU A 396 -3.54 0.67 11.96
CA GLU A 396 -3.52 -0.08 13.22
C GLU A 396 -4.23 0.66 14.36
N THR A 397 -3.99 1.97 14.52
CA THR A 397 -4.64 2.78 15.56
C THR A 397 -6.15 2.82 15.39
N LEU A 398 -6.63 3.06 14.16
CA LEU A 398 -8.05 3.11 13.83
C LEU A 398 -8.71 1.73 14.00
N SER A 399 -8.14 0.69 13.38
CA SER A 399 -8.68 -0.68 13.51
C SER A 399 -8.70 -1.14 14.97
N GLY A 400 -7.65 -0.86 15.74
CA GLY A 400 -7.58 -1.18 17.16
C GLY A 400 -8.68 -0.51 17.98
N ALA A 401 -8.92 0.79 17.74
CA ALA A 401 -10.00 1.52 18.40
C ALA A 401 -11.40 0.98 18.01
N PHE A 402 -11.61 0.64 16.74
CA PHE A 402 -12.89 0.10 16.27
C PHE A 402 -13.16 -1.31 16.81
N VAL A 403 -12.14 -2.18 16.84
CA VAL A 403 -12.25 -3.52 17.43
C VAL A 403 -12.49 -3.45 18.93
N ASP A 404 -11.88 -2.51 19.65
CA ASP A 404 -12.15 -2.29 21.08
C ASP A 404 -13.55 -1.68 21.33
N GLN A 405 -14.08 -0.90 20.37
CA GLN A 405 -15.43 -0.35 20.45
C GLN A 405 -16.52 -1.39 20.17
N PHE A 406 -16.28 -2.27 19.21
CA PHE A 406 -17.25 -3.26 18.73
C PHE A 406 -16.71 -4.70 18.78
N PRO A 407 -16.21 -5.19 19.94
CA PRO A 407 -15.49 -6.46 19.99
C PRO A 407 -16.33 -7.68 19.58
N GLU A 408 -17.66 -7.62 19.75
CA GLU A 408 -18.55 -8.71 19.34
C GLU A 408 -18.63 -8.88 17.82
N GLU A 409 -18.46 -7.81 17.04
CA GLU A 409 -18.50 -7.85 15.57
C GLU A 409 -17.25 -8.54 14.98
N PHE A 410 -16.19 -8.70 15.77
CA PHE A 410 -14.90 -9.24 15.33
C PHE A 410 -14.54 -10.59 15.98
N LYS A 411 -15.45 -11.23 16.72
CA LYS A 411 -15.21 -12.56 17.31
C LYS A 411 -15.21 -13.66 16.25
N ALA A 412 -14.16 -14.48 16.26
CA ALA A 412 -14.08 -15.66 15.41
C ALA A 412 -15.13 -16.72 15.84
N GLY A 413 -16.28 -16.78 15.15
CA GLY A 413 -17.26 -17.86 15.30
C GLY A 413 -18.74 -17.50 15.26
N ASP A 414 -19.12 -16.22 15.37
CA ASP A 414 -20.49 -15.75 15.20
C ASP A 414 -20.61 -14.99 13.87
N MET A 415 -20.74 -15.72 12.76
CA MET A 415 -20.91 -15.12 11.44
C MET A 415 -22.24 -15.52 10.80
N PRO A 416 -23.12 -14.56 10.47
CA PRO A 416 -24.04 -14.66 9.33
C PRO A 416 -23.25 -14.86 8.03
N GLU A 417 -23.82 -15.49 7.01
CA GLU A 417 -23.17 -15.79 5.71
C GLU A 417 -22.72 -14.54 4.89
N GLU A 418 -22.96 -13.32 5.38
CA GLU A 418 -22.62 -12.07 4.70
C GLU A 418 -21.81 -11.17 5.66
N MET A 419 -20.51 -11.03 5.39
CA MET A 419 -19.67 -9.96 5.96
C MET A 419 -20.24 -8.59 5.58
N PRO A 420 -20.06 -7.54 6.40
CA PRO A 420 -20.36 -6.17 5.99
C PRO A 420 -19.61 -5.84 4.70
N GLN A 421 -20.34 -5.41 3.67
CA GLN A 421 -19.76 -4.98 2.40
C GLN A 421 -19.04 -3.65 2.63
N THR A 422 -17.74 -3.71 2.93
CA THR A 422 -16.84 -2.56 2.89
C THR A 422 -16.55 -2.21 1.43
N GLY A 423 -17.54 -1.74 0.66
CA GLY A 423 -17.37 -1.21 -0.70
C GLY A 423 -16.78 -2.15 -1.78
N MET A 424 -16.29 -3.34 -1.42
CA MET A 424 -15.38 -4.14 -2.22
C MET A 424 -15.90 -5.57 -2.31
N GLY A 425 -15.99 -6.09 -3.53
CA GLY A 425 -16.67 -7.34 -3.84
C GLY A 425 -16.02 -8.57 -3.22
N GLY A 426 -16.86 -9.44 -2.67
CA GLY A 426 -16.60 -10.88 -2.58
C GLY A 426 -16.02 -11.38 -1.27
N GLY A 427 -16.87 -11.50 -0.24
CA GLY A 427 -16.53 -12.19 1.00
C GLY A 427 -16.04 -13.63 0.77
N ALA A 428 -15.01 -13.99 1.54
CA ALA A 428 -14.43 -15.31 1.59
C ALA A 428 -15.42 -16.33 2.16
N GLY A 429 -15.60 -17.42 1.41
CA GLY A 429 -16.30 -18.61 1.85
C GLY A 429 -15.83 -19.80 1.04
N SER A 430 -14.90 -20.58 1.61
CA SER A 430 -14.52 -21.95 1.27
C SER A 430 -14.53 -22.34 -0.23
N ASN A 431 -13.36 -22.63 -0.81
CA ASN A 431 -13.21 -23.26 -2.13
C ASN A 431 -13.82 -22.52 -3.35
N THR A 432 -14.24 -21.26 -3.19
CA THR A 432 -14.92 -20.50 -4.27
C THR A 432 -14.04 -19.39 -4.88
N GLY A 433 -12.91 -19.01 -4.26
CA GLY A 433 -11.96 -18.03 -4.81
C GLY A 433 -11.48 -18.40 -6.22
N MET A 434 -11.25 -19.68 -6.49
CA MET A 434 -10.84 -20.20 -7.79
C MET A 434 -11.94 -20.11 -8.89
N MET A 435 -13.21 -19.88 -8.54
CA MET A 435 -14.32 -19.81 -9.51
C MET A 435 -14.77 -18.38 -9.83
N LEU A 436 -14.42 -17.37 -9.02
CA LEU A 436 -14.78 -15.97 -9.31
C LEU A 436 -13.88 -15.40 -10.43
N TRP A 437 -12.59 -15.71 -10.42
CA TRP A 437 -11.62 -15.30 -11.45
C TRP A 437 -11.95 -15.88 -12.84
N ILE A 438 -12.45 -17.12 -12.92
CA ILE A 438 -12.92 -17.74 -14.18
C ILE A 438 -14.06 -16.93 -14.84
N THR A 439 -14.86 -16.17 -14.06
CA THR A 439 -15.96 -15.39 -14.61
C THR A 439 -15.55 -13.99 -15.11
N ILE A 440 -14.48 -13.41 -14.56
CA ILE A 440 -13.96 -12.10 -14.99
C ILE A 440 -13.12 -12.24 -16.26
N SER A 441 -12.26 -13.28 -16.36
CA SER A 441 -11.50 -13.58 -17.58
C SER A 441 -12.43 -13.95 -18.76
N ALA A 442 -13.60 -14.54 -18.48
CA ALA A 442 -14.63 -14.82 -19.49
C ALA A 442 -15.38 -13.56 -19.97
N LEU A 443 -15.45 -12.50 -19.17
CA LEU A 443 -16.06 -11.22 -19.55
C LEU A 443 -15.11 -10.36 -20.41
N LEU A 444 -13.80 -10.37 -20.11
CA LEU A 444 -12.77 -9.72 -20.92
C LEU A 444 -12.56 -10.43 -22.28
N ALA A 445 -12.66 -11.76 -22.33
CA ALA A 445 -12.65 -12.50 -23.60
C ALA A 445 -13.92 -12.22 -24.45
N ALA A 446 -15.06 -11.92 -23.82
CA ALA A 446 -16.31 -11.62 -24.52
C ALA A 446 -16.36 -10.18 -25.07
N SER A 447 -15.76 -9.20 -24.39
CA SER A 447 -15.63 -7.82 -24.86
C SER A 447 -14.67 -7.72 -26.06
N ALA A 448 -13.53 -8.42 -26.01
CA ALA A 448 -12.62 -8.55 -27.15
C ALA A 448 -13.32 -9.18 -28.39
N ALA A 449 -14.08 -10.25 -28.20
CA ALA A 449 -14.81 -10.91 -29.29
C ALA A 449 -15.91 -10.03 -29.92
N VAL A 450 -16.56 -9.15 -29.15
CA VAL A 450 -17.56 -8.19 -29.64
C VAL A 450 -16.91 -7.01 -30.37
N TYR A 451 -15.74 -6.56 -29.93
CA TYR A 451 -14.96 -5.49 -30.57
C TYR A 451 -14.44 -5.90 -31.96
N PHE A 452 -13.83 -7.08 -32.09
CA PHE A 452 -13.35 -7.59 -33.38
C PHE A 452 -14.48 -7.89 -34.38
N ARG A 453 -15.65 -8.31 -33.88
CA ARG A 453 -16.82 -8.59 -34.74
C ARG A 453 -17.48 -7.34 -35.30
N LYS A 454 -17.40 -6.18 -34.61
CA LYS A 454 -17.88 -4.89 -35.13
C LYS A 454 -16.98 -4.33 -36.25
N ARG A 455 -15.65 -4.47 -36.14
CA ARG A 455 -14.71 -4.04 -37.20
C ARG A 455 -14.84 -4.87 -38.48
N ALA A 456 -15.10 -6.18 -38.38
CA ALA A 456 -15.27 -7.06 -39.54
C ALA A 456 -16.57 -6.84 -40.33
N VAL A 457 -17.56 -6.12 -39.79
CA VAL A 457 -18.84 -5.81 -40.45
C VAL A 457 -18.83 -4.41 -41.09
N GLN A 458 -17.79 -3.60 -40.82
CA GLN A 458 -17.62 -2.26 -41.37
C GLN A 458 -16.46 -2.13 -42.38
N ALA A 459 -15.81 -3.24 -42.72
CA ALA A 459 -14.96 -3.40 -43.91
C ALA A 459 -15.71 -4.23 -44.96
#